data_AF-A0A820PHW1-F1
#
_entry.id   AF-A0A820PHW1-F1
#
_cell.length_a   1.000
_cell.length_b   1.000
_cell.length_c   1.000
_cell.angle_alpha   90.00
_cell.angle_beta   90.00
_cell.angle_gamma   90.00
#
_symmetry.space_group_name_H-M   'P 1'
#
loop_
_entity.id
_entity.type
_entity.pdbx_description
1 polymer ?
#
loop_
_entity_poly.entity_id
_entity_poly.type
_entity_poly.pdbx_seq_one_letter_code
_entity_poly.pdbx_strand_id
1 'polypeptide(L)'
;MHLQFCLVICFALFPVYSCDIRESEESLLSENLISQINSAQSTWKAAPSKFMTWSTASIKRLMGVRREHLMEIKQLEPLIHEVPNDLPENFDGREQWSNCPSLKEIRDQGRCVLKN
;
A
#
# COMPACT_ATOMS: atom_id res chain seq x y z
N MET A 1 -33.16 -11.72 54.12
CA MET A 1 -31.78 -11.18 54.28
C MET A 1 -30.68 -12.10 53.74
N HIS A 2 -30.79 -13.44 53.78
CA HIS A 2 -29.73 -14.33 53.26
C HIS A 2 -29.65 -14.43 51.72
N LEU A 3 -30.77 -14.25 51.00
CA LEU A 3 -30.80 -14.32 49.54
C LEU A 3 -30.15 -13.10 48.86
N GLN A 4 -30.18 -11.94 49.53
CA GLN A 4 -29.62 -10.69 49.03
C GLN A 4 -28.09 -10.66 49.14
N PHE A 5 -27.51 -11.33 50.15
CA PHE A 5 -26.06 -11.49 50.28
C PHE A 5 -25.47 -12.45 49.25
N CYS A 6 -26.19 -13.52 48.88
CA CYS A 6 -25.72 -14.45 47.84
C CYS A 6 -25.61 -13.80 46.45
N LEU A 7 -26.52 -12.88 46.10
CA LEU A 7 -26.50 -12.20 44.80
C LEU A 7 -25.29 -11.25 44.63
N VAL A 8 -24.81 -10.63 45.71
CA VAL A 8 -23.65 -9.72 45.67
C VAL A 8 -22.34 -10.49 45.51
N ILE A 9 -22.24 -11.70 46.07
CA ILE A 9 -21.02 -12.53 45.98
C ILE A 9 -20.84 -13.10 44.56
N CYS A 10 -21.93 -13.41 43.85
CA CYS A 10 -21.84 -13.89 42.47
C CYS A 10 -21.23 -12.85 41.51
N PHE A 11 -21.49 -11.56 41.69
CA PHE A 11 -20.90 -10.52 40.83
C PHE A 11 -19.41 -10.26 41.10
N ALA A 12 -18.90 -10.61 42.29
CA ALA A 12 -17.50 -10.40 42.67
C ALA A 12 -16.54 -11.53 42.23
N LEU A 13 -17.08 -12.68 41.80
CA LEU A 13 -16.29 -13.86 41.42
C LEU A 13 -16.28 -14.17 39.92
N PHE A 14 -16.98 -13.39 39.10
CA PHE A 14 -16.72 -13.37 37.66
C PHE A 14 -15.66 -12.30 37.41
N PRO A 15 -14.36 -12.65 37.31
CA PRO A 15 -13.43 -11.73 36.71
C PRO A 15 -14.01 -11.34 35.35
N VAL A 16 -14.23 -10.04 35.15
CA VAL A 16 -14.47 -9.49 33.83
C VAL A 16 -13.20 -9.84 33.06
N TYR A 17 -13.22 -10.98 32.37
CA TYR A 17 -12.25 -11.28 31.35
C TYR A 17 -12.51 -10.25 30.26
N SER A 18 -11.82 -9.10 30.36
CA SER A 18 -11.58 -8.27 29.19
C SER A 18 -10.80 -9.16 28.23
N CYS A 19 -11.53 -9.84 27.36
CA CYS A 19 -10.95 -10.45 26.17
C CYS A 19 -10.47 -9.27 25.34
N ASP A 20 -9.21 -8.91 25.55
CA ASP A 20 -8.53 -7.98 24.67
C ASP A 20 -8.39 -8.74 23.36
N ILE A 21 -9.39 -8.59 22.49
CA ILE A 21 -9.30 -9.07 21.10
C ILE A 21 -8.22 -8.19 20.49
N ARG A 22 -6.95 -8.60 20.65
CA ARG A 22 -5.88 -8.12 19.78
C ARG A 22 -6.28 -8.57 18.39
N GLU A 23 -6.88 -7.65 17.64
CA GLU A 23 -6.97 -7.74 16.20
C GLU A 23 -5.55 -8.06 15.72
N SER A 24 -5.32 -9.33 15.36
CA SER A 24 -4.06 -9.74 14.80
C SER A 24 -3.96 -8.97 13.50
N GLU A 25 -3.10 -7.96 13.44
CA GLU A 25 -2.78 -7.27 12.20
C GLU A 25 -2.16 -8.31 11.26
N GLU A 26 -2.99 -9.02 10.49
CA GLU A 26 -2.51 -9.93 9.47
C GLU A 26 -1.60 -9.13 8.54
N SER A 27 -0.39 -9.65 8.32
CA SER A 27 0.57 -9.01 7.43
C SER A 27 -0.03 -8.93 6.03
N LEU A 28 -0.07 -7.72 5.45
CA LEU A 28 -0.55 -7.50 4.08
C LEU A 28 0.12 -8.39 3.04
N LEU A 29 1.38 -8.77 3.28
CA LEU A 29 2.19 -9.57 2.38
C LEU A 29 2.48 -10.94 3.02
N SER A 30 2.27 -12.02 2.26
CA SER A 30 2.52 -13.39 2.71
C SER A 30 2.93 -14.29 1.54
N GLU A 31 3.61 -15.40 1.84
CA GLU A 31 3.94 -16.42 0.84
C GLU A 31 2.68 -17.04 0.20
N ASN A 32 1.59 -17.14 0.97
CA ASN A 32 0.31 -17.62 0.46
C ASN A 32 -0.24 -16.68 -0.62
N LEU A 33 -0.20 -15.36 -0.38
CA LEU A 33 -0.61 -14.37 -1.37
C LEU A 33 0.24 -14.45 -2.64
N ILE A 34 1.56 -14.61 -2.51
CA ILE A 34 2.47 -14.80 -3.66
C ILE A 34 2.05 -16.02 -4.48
N SER A 35 1.77 -17.15 -3.83
CA SER A 35 1.32 -18.37 -4.50
C SER A 35 -0.02 -18.18 -5.20
N GLN A 36 -0.98 -17.52 -4.53
CA GLN A 36 -2.30 -17.24 -5.12
C GLN A 36 -2.16 -16.40 -6.39
N ILE A 37 -1.38 -15.31 -6.34
CA ILE A 37 -1.14 -14.44 -7.50
C ILE A 37 -0.52 -15.23 -8.65
N ASN A 38 0.56 -15.97 -8.40
CA ASN A 38 1.25 -16.74 -9.43
C ASN A 38 0.41 -17.91 -9.99
N SER A 39 -0.61 -18.37 -9.25
CA SER A 39 -1.57 -19.35 -9.77
C SER A 39 -2.66 -18.74 -10.65
N ALA A 40 -3.02 -17.48 -10.40
CA ALA A 40 -4.12 -16.81 -11.08
C ALA A 40 -3.69 -16.10 -12.38
N GLN A 41 -2.41 -15.77 -12.54
CA GLN A 41 -1.87 -15.09 -13.72
C GLN A 41 -0.45 -15.57 -14.05
N SER A 42 -0.01 -15.33 -15.30
CA SER A 42 1.33 -15.71 -15.79
C SER A 42 2.14 -14.60 -16.48
N THR A 43 1.59 -13.40 -16.66
CA THR A 43 2.27 -12.31 -17.41
C THR A 43 3.38 -11.63 -16.59
N TRP A 44 3.40 -11.83 -15.28
CA TRP A 44 4.46 -11.39 -14.38
C TRP A 44 4.58 -12.37 -13.19
N LYS A 45 5.70 -12.36 -12.48
CA LYS A 45 5.94 -13.27 -11.36
C LYS A 45 6.00 -12.50 -10.03
N ALA A 46 5.09 -12.82 -9.11
CA ALA A 46 5.17 -12.37 -7.73
C ALA A 46 6.31 -13.09 -6.99
N ALA A 47 7.02 -12.35 -6.14
CA ALA A 47 8.13 -12.86 -5.35
C ALA A 47 8.20 -12.12 -3.99
N PRO A 48 8.90 -12.67 -2.99
CA PRO A 48 9.12 -11.99 -1.72
C PRO A 48 9.79 -10.63 -1.92
N SER A 49 9.26 -9.60 -1.28
CA SER A 49 9.79 -8.24 -1.34
C SER A 49 10.58 -7.86 -0.09
N LYS A 50 11.36 -6.77 -0.14
CA LYS A 50 12.00 -6.18 1.05
C LYS A 50 11.01 -5.68 2.12
N PHE A 51 9.70 -5.70 1.82
CA PHE A 51 8.63 -5.19 2.67
C PHE A 51 7.83 -6.31 3.36
N MET A 52 8.22 -7.59 3.23
CA MET A 52 7.48 -8.72 3.82
C MET A 52 7.26 -8.58 5.33
N THR A 53 8.17 -7.90 6.03
CA THR A 53 8.11 -7.69 7.49
C THR A 53 7.53 -6.33 7.89
N TRP A 54 7.10 -5.52 6.93
CA TRP A 54 6.58 -4.18 7.21
C TRP A 54 5.13 -4.26 7.67
N SER A 55 4.76 -3.39 8.62
CA SER A 55 3.36 -3.24 9.01
C SER A 55 2.52 -2.68 7.87
N THR A 56 1.22 -2.93 7.92
CA THR A 56 0.23 -2.39 6.99
C THR A 56 0.36 -0.86 6.91
N ALA A 57 0.51 -0.21 8.07
CA ALA A 57 0.68 1.23 8.16
C ALA A 57 1.95 1.72 7.45
N SER A 58 3.06 0.97 7.51
CA SER A 58 4.31 1.34 6.85
C SER A 58 4.21 1.23 5.33
N ILE A 59 3.57 0.17 4.83
CA ILE A 59 3.30 -0.01 3.40
C ILE A 59 2.38 1.10 2.89
N LYS A 60 1.32 1.44 3.64
CA LYS A 60 0.41 2.55 3.28
C LYS A 60 1.12 3.90 3.14
N ARG A 61 2.21 4.15 3.89
CA ARG A 61 2.99 5.40 3.75
C ARG A 61 3.69 5.54 2.40
N LEU A 62 3.94 4.43 1.69
CA LEU A 62 4.51 4.47 0.35
C LEU A 62 3.51 5.01 -0.70
N MET A 63 2.21 4.97 -0.39
CA MET A 63 1.10 5.39 -1.27
C MET A 63 0.63 6.81 -0.95
N GLY A 64 1.52 7.80 -1.06
CA GLY A 64 1.27 9.17 -0.58
C GLY A 64 0.43 10.09 -1.46
N VAL A 65 -0.05 9.65 -2.63
CA VAL A 65 -0.80 10.51 -3.57
C VAL A 65 -2.23 10.74 -3.05
N ARG A 66 -2.61 12.00 -2.93
CA ARG A 66 -3.93 12.48 -2.47
C ARG A 66 -4.79 12.88 -3.65
N ARG A 67 -6.00 12.31 -3.78
CA ARG A 67 -6.89 12.60 -4.93
C ARG A 67 -7.42 14.03 -4.89
N GLU A 68 -7.62 14.56 -3.68
CA GLU A 68 -8.07 15.93 -3.44
C GLU A 68 -7.17 16.96 -4.15
N HIS A 69 -5.86 16.77 -4.13
CA HIS A 69 -4.91 17.68 -4.78
C HIS A 69 -4.99 17.62 -6.31
N LEU A 70 -5.54 16.55 -6.90
CA LEU A 70 -5.70 16.46 -8.35
C LEU A 70 -6.84 17.34 -8.87
N MET A 71 -7.81 17.67 -8.02
CA MET A 71 -8.97 18.50 -8.38
C MET A 71 -8.68 19.99 -8.28
N GLU A 72 -7.64 20.38 -7.52
CA GLU A 72 -7.23 21.78 -7.32
C GLU A 72 -6.21 22.27 -8.35
N ILE A 73 -5.67 21.37 -9.19
CA ILE A 73 -4.70 21.73 -10.23
C ILE A 73 -5.45 22.38 -11.39
N LYS A 74 -5.09 23.63 -11.70
CA LYS A 74 -5.48 24.27 -12.96
C LYS A 74 -4.89 23.46 -14.10
N GLN A 75 -5.73 22.72 -14.82
CA GLN A 75 -5.30 21.98 -16.00
C GLN A 75 -4.78 22.97 -17.03
N LEU A 76 -3.58 22.70 -17.57
CA LEU A 76 -3.10 23.41 -18.75
C LEU A 76 -3.97 22.99 -19.94
N GLU A 77 -4.21 23.93 -20.85
CA GLU A 77 -4.86 23.58 -22.12
C GLU A 77 -4.04 22.50 -22.82
N PRO A 78 -4.67 21.40 -23.27
CA PRO A 78 -3.94 20.32 -23.92
C PRO A 78 -3.34 20.82 -25.24
N LEU A 79 -2.07 20.50 -25.48
CA LEU A 79 -1.46 20.70 -26.80
C LEU A 79 -1.98 19.60 -27.74
N ILE A 80 -2.74 19.99 -28.77
CA ILE A 80 -3.26 19.09 -29.78
C ILE A 80 -2.28 19.06 -30.96
N HIS A 81 -1.79 17.87 -31.31
CA HIS A 81 -0.95 17.63 -32.49
C HIS A 81 -1.40 16.37 -33.23
N GLU A 82 -1.12 16.30 -34.52
CA GLU A 82 -1.31 15.08 -35.31
C GLU A 82 -0.31 14.01 -34.85
N VAL A 83 -0.80 12.80 -34.58
CA VAL A 83 0.05 11.67 -34.21
C VAL A 83 0.79 11.20 -35.46
N PRO A 84 2.13 11.11 -35.45
CA PRO A 84 2.88 10.62 -36.59
C PRO A 84 2.54 9.16 -36.92
N ASN A 85 2.57 8.79 -38.20
CA ASN A 85 2.30 7.42 -38.64
C ASN A 85 3.48 6.46 -38.41
N ASP A 86 4.64 6.98 -38.00
CA ASP A 86 5.93 6.29 -37.91
C ASP A 86 6.41 6.14 -36.46
N LEU A 87 5.48 6.01 -35.51
CA LEU A 87 5.85 5.71 -34.12
C LEU A 87 6.57 4.35 -34.01
N PRO A 88 7.64 4.27 -33.21
CA PRO A 88 8.33 3.01 -33.02
C PRO A 88 7.47 2.02 -32.22
N GLU A 89 7.64 0.73 -32.49
CA GLU A 89 6.97 -0.33 -31.73
C GLU A 89 7.37 -0.34 -30.24
N ASN A 90 8.61 0.07 -29.94
CA ASN A 90 9.15 0.16 -28.59
C ASN A 90 9.86 1.50 -28.40
N PHE A 91 9.76 2.08 -27.20
CA PHE A 91 10.43 3.34 -26.85
C PHE A 91 11.00 3.29 -25.44
N ASP A 92 12.26 3.67 -25.29
CA ASP A 92 12.92 3.88 -24.00
C ASP A 92 13.59 5.26 -23.96
N GLY A 93 13.13 6.13 -23.05
CA GLY A 93 13.70 7.46 -22.88
C GLY A 93 15.19 7.44 -22.51
N ARG A 94 15.68 6.38 -21.86
CA ARG A 94 17.09 6.22 -21.49
C ARG A 94 17.99 5.98 -22.70
N GLU A 95 17.43 5.38 -23.76
CA GLU A 95 18.11 5.14 -25.02
C GLU A 95 18.04 6.40 -25.91
N GLN A 96 16.85 6.98 -26.05
CA GLN A 96 16.62 8.17 -26.86
C GLN A 96 17.41 9.40 -26.36
N TRP A 97 17.46 9.60 -25.05
CA TRP A 97 18.17 10.71 -24.41
C TRP A 97 19.32 10.21 -23.55
N SER A 98 20.23 9.46 -24.18
CA SER A 98 21.36 8.81 -23.52
C SER A 98 22.30 9.76 -22.75
N ASN A 99 22.36 11.04 -23.15
CA ASN A 99 23.12 12.09 -22.48
C ASN A 99 22.44 12.66 -21.22
N CYS A 100 21.25 12.19 -20.87
CA CYS A 100 20.51 12.59 -19.67
C CYS A 100 20.64 11.51 -18.58
N PRO A 101 21.66 11.57 -17.71
CA PRO A 101 21.91 10.52 -16.71
C PRO A 101 20.78 10.40 -15.68
N SER A 102 20.04 11.48 -15.41
CA SER A 102 18.89 11.49 -14.50
C SER A 102 17.78 10.51 -14.91
N LEU A 103 17.64 10.17 -16.20
CA LEU A 103 16.66 9.19 -16.67
C LEU A 103 16.98 7.75 -16.25
N LYS A 104 18.22 7.49 -15.82
CA LYS A 104 18.67 6.18 -15.34
C LYS A 104 18.64 6.09 -13.81
N GLU A 105 18.37 7.20 -13.11
CA GLU A 105 18.39 7.28 -11.66
C GLU A 105 17.11 6.70 -11.05
N ILE A 106 17.25 5.77 -10.10
CA ILE A 106 16.14 5.26 -9.28
C ILE A 106 16.22 5.91 -7.90
N ARG A 107 15.23 6.72 -7.55
CA ARG A 107 15.19 7.50 -6.30
C ARG A 107 14.47 6.73 -5.17
N ASP A 108 14.86 7.01 -3.93
CA ASP A 108 14.20 6.47 -2.72
C ASP A 108 13.33 7.54 -2.06
N GLN A 109 12.04 7.27 -1.89
CA GLN A 109 11.08 8.15 -1.20
C GLN A 109 11.20 8.08 0.34
N GLY A 110 11.96 7.11 0.86
CA GLY A 110 12.13 6.85 2.28
C GLY A 110 10.81 6.47 2.97
N ARG A 111 10.67 6.86 4.24
CA ARG A 111 9.46 6.65 5.05
C ARG A 111 8.52 7.87 5.06
N CYS A 112 8.72 8.79 4.13
CA CYS A 112 7.95 10.01 4.03
C CYS A 112 6.64 9.75 3.27
N VAL A 113 5.52 10.21 3.84
CA VAL A 113 4.32 10.51 3.05
C VAL A 113 4.55 11.91 2.54
N LEU A 114 4.65 12.12 1.22
CA LEU A 114 4.70 13.47 0.64
C LEU A 114 3.42 14.21 1.05
N LYS A 115 3.48 14.92 2.17
CA LYS A 115 2.50 15.90 2.61
C LYS A 115 2.95 17.22 1.98
N ASN A 116 2.58 17.45 0.74
CA ASN A 116 2.46 18.81 0.25
C ASN A 116 1.07 19.29 0.62
#